data_AF-A0A976L1P0-F1
#
_entry.id   AF-A0A976L1P0-F1
#
_cell.length_a   1.000
_cell.length_b   1.000
_cell.length_c   1.000
_cell.angle_alpha   90.00
_cell.angle_beta   90.00
_cell.angle_gamma   90.00
#
_symmetry.space_group_name_H-M   'P 1'
#
loop_
_entity.id
_entity.type
_entity.pdbx_description
1 polymer ?
#
loop_
_entity_poly.entity_id
_entity_poly.type
_entity_poly.pdbx_seq_one_letter_code
_entity_poly.pdbx_strand_id
1 'polypeptide(L)'
;MKKIAFSLLIIGLALPMLSLAQDMNVYKSAAGQVAPTTNVQIKAELQEKEKSTQSSDVYKLISPMMPTIAPIAPMINKIIAPESASGGGSSASGASTRINPATPSIMPVPNAALPACYIGDDLMKQYDTLISELQDTQKKNDLERGNLVTQKIIELKKEISASKTNCGGGSATSVTKPQSSIAPEVKKGVISSGTVEMSKCEEVKRWEEKIAYYTKINDLADSDLKNQTNLSRDEIKNILVSLTEGLQKIREQCNNVQTTATGTAASVQAASEPIKPVGVQSVQEIQSYYKAKIETITNTQNASEQVQQLKALKNDKDQLVGELIKNNKEIQASDLNAVAKEIKINKNEIMVDDVSVKMTGSRILLNVGNSSISVVSTGNKVIIKDKNFEVSADGVSISDNSLKIGGVEVKLVASDVAEKLNVAPNAVELTTENSQPVYKMKVAEQRKLFGFIKMDVQNTQTADANNGNLLSESKPWYYFLTTK
;
A
#
# COMPACT_ATOMS: atom_id res chain seq x y z
N MET A 1 36.17 -30.39 -41.04
CA MET A 1 35.33 -31.36 -40.31
C MET A 1 36.18 -32.57 -39.91
N LYS A 2 36.69 -32.59 -38.68
CA LYS A 2 37.37 -33.75 -38.09
C LYS A 2 36.79 -33.94 -36.69
N LYS A 3 36.10 -35.06 -36.47
CA LYS A 3 35.57 -35.50 -35.17
C LYS A 3 36.73 -36.13 -34.39
N ILE A 4 37.07 -35.58 -33.24
CA ILE A 4 37.92 -36.23 -32.25
C ILE A 4 37.04 -36.49 -31.03
N ALA A 5 36.83 -37.77 -30.75
CA ALA A 5 36.12 -38.26 -29.57
C ALA A 5 37.08 -38.23 -28.38
N PHE A 6 36.72 -37.51 -27.32
CA PHE A 6 37.43 -37.54 -26.05
C PHE A 6 36.66 -38.47 -25.09
N SER A 7 37.26 -39.63 -24.80
CA SER A 7 36.89 -40.48 -23.67
C SER A 7 37.34 -39.81 -22.38
N LEU A 8 36.43 -39.56 -21.45
CA LEU A 8 36.73 -39.04 -20.12
C LEU A 8 36.53 -40.14 -19.08
N LEU A 9 37.68 -40.55 -18.57
CA LEU A 9 37.92 -41.49 -17.47
C LEU A 9 37.42 -40.86 -16.16
N ILE A 10 36.35 -41.42 -15.57
CA ILE A 10 35.91 -41.04 -14.21
C ILE A 10 36.65 -41.93 -13.21
N ILE A 11 37.65 -41.36 -12.56
CA ILE A 11 38.32 -41.94 -11.39
C ILE A 11 37.43 -41.66 -10.17
N GLY A 12 36.94 -42.72 -9.55
CA GLY A 12 36.30 -42.68 -8.25
C GLY A 12 37.31 -42.40 -7.16
N LEU A 13 37.02 -41.39 -6.34
CA LEU A 13 37.65 -41.18 -5.04
C LEU A 13 36.56 -41.31 -3.97
N ALA A 14 36.57 -42.47 -3.32
CA ALA A 14 35.93 -42.70 -2.05
C ALA A 14 36.85 -42.16 -0.94
N LEU A 15 36.28 -41.42 0.01
CA LEU A 15 36.83 -41.27 1.36
C LEU A 15 35.66 -41.11 2.34
N PRO A 16 35.67 -41.83 3.49
CA PRO A 16 34.63 -41.79 4.49
C PRO A 16 35.00 -40.83 5.63
N MET A 17 34.01 -40.14 6.23
CA MET A 17 34.18 -39.51 7.54
C MET A 17 32.87 -39.59 8.34
N LEU A 18 32.94 -40.40 9.40
CA LEU A 18 32.27 -40.32 10.71
C LEU A 18 31.24 -39.17 10.89
N SER A 19 29.97 -39.45 11.23
CA SER A 19 29.46 -39.92 12.54
C SER A 19 29.59 -38.90 13.69
N LEU A 20 28.52 -38.14 13.95
CA LEU A 20 28.15 -37.67 15.29
C LEU A 20 26.67 -37.21 15.34
N ALA A 21 26.05 -37.36 16.52
CA ALA A 21 24.65 -37.11 16.93
C ALA A 21 23.69 -38.31 16.72
N GLN A 22 23.56 -39.24 17.68
CA GLN A 22 22.82 -39.19 18.96
C GLN A 22 21.31 -38.91 18.83
N ASP A 23 20.57 -40.00 19.09
CA ASP A 23 19.36 -40.14 19.90
C ASP A 23 18.24 -39.08 19.79
N MET A 24 17.09 -39.51 19.24
CA MET A 24 15.87 -39.61 20.05
C MET A 24 14.91 -40.66 19.48
N ASN A 25 14.58 -41.62 20.34
CA ASN A 25 13.42 -42.50 20.28
C ASN A 25 12.11 -41.72 20.04
N VAL A 26 11.14 -42.34 19.37
CA VAL A 26 9.85 -42.80 19.97
C VAL A 26 8.84 -43.18 18.88
N TYR A 27 8.51 -44.47 18.86
CA TYR A 27 7.25 -45.17 18.50
C TYR A 27 6.58 -44.92 17.14
N LYS A 28 6.72 -45.87 16.20
CA LYS A 28 5.87 -47.07 15.97
C LYS A 28 4.39 -46.75 15.68
N SER A 29 4.08 -46.75 14.39
CA SER A 29 2.73 -46.99 13.88
C SER A 29 2.34 -48.45 14.08
N ALA A 30 1.13 -48.67 14.56
CA ALA A 30 0.39 -49.90 14.38
C ALA A 30 -1.02 -49.51 13.93
N ALA A 31 -1.29 -49.73 12.64
CA ALA A 31 -2.61 -49.61 12.07
C ALA A 31 -3.43 -50.85 12.48
N GLY A 32 -4.60 -50.61 13.06
CA GLY A 32 -5.58 -51.64 13.36
C GLY A 32 -6.98 -51.08 13.12
N GLN A 33 -7.64 -51.60 12.09
CA GLN A 33 -9.05 -51.39 11.77
C GLN A 33 -9.94 -51.99 12.87
N VAL A 34 -10.93 -51.24 13.37
CA VAL A 34 -12.24 -51.79 13.79
C VAL A 34 -13.34 -50.73 13.56
N ALA A 35 -14.49 -51.22 13.10
CA ALA A 35 -15.71 -50.55 12.64
C ALA A 35 -16.47 -49.73 13.71
N PRO A 36 -17.53 -48.97 13.33
CA PRO A 36 -18.18 -47.98 14.17
C PRO A 36 -19.37 -48.54 14.96
N THR A 37 -19.54 -48.10 16.21
CA THR A 37 -20.78 -48.25 16.96
C THR A 37 -21.17 -46.95 17.67
N THR A 38 -22.49 -46.82 17.73
CA THR A 38 -23.44 -45.76 18.07
C THR A 38 -23.38 -45.16 19.49
N ASN A 39 -24.11 -44.05 19.65
CA ASN A 39 -24.64 -43.37 20.85
C ASN A 39 -23.85 -42.14 21.34
N VAL A 40 -24.40 -40.92 21.27
CA VAL A 40 -25.55 -40.32 22.02
C VAL A 40 -25.19 -40.09 23.50
N GLN A 41 -25.44 -38.85 23.97
CA GLN A 41 -25.14 -38.26 25.28
C GLN A 41 -23.72 -37.72 25.46
N ILE A 42 -23.53 -36.40 25.32
CA ILE A 42 -23.23 -35.48 26.45
C ILE A 42 -23.77 -34.10 26.08
N LYS A 43 -24.90 -33.75 26.67
CA LYS A 43 -25.46 -32.40 26.77
C LYS A 43 -25.53 -32.13 28.28
N ALA A 44 -25.10 -30.95 28.69
CA ALA A 44 -25.09 -30.40 30.06
C ALA A 44 -23.81 -30.67 30.87
N GLU A 45 -22.83 -29.77 30.73
CA GLU A 45 -21.87 -29.41 31.80
C GLU A 45 -21.05 -28.17 31.38
N LEU A 46 -21.69 -27.00 31.26
CA LEU A 46 -21.00 -25.71 31.08
C LEU A 46 -21.93 -24.50 31.29
N GLN A 47 -22.72 -24.52 32.36
CA GLN A 47 -23.42 -23.35 32.88
C GLN A 47 -23.44 -23.35 34.41
N GLU A 48 -22.27 -23.16 35.02
CA GLU A 48 -22.22 -22.78 36.45
C GLU A 48 -20.89 -22.11 36.82
N LYS A 49 -20.51 -21.03 36.12
CA LYS A 49 -19.44 -20.15 36.59
C LYS A 49 -19.44 -18.81 35.87
N GLU A 50 -20.45 -17.98 36.11
CA GLU A 50 -20.36 -16.52 35.92
C GLU A 50 -21.63 -15.83 36.45
N LYS A 51 -21.78 -15.82 37.77
CA LYS A 51 -22.69 -14.93 38.48
C LYS A 51 -22.14 -14.65 39.87
N SER A 52 -21.33 -13.61 39.97
CA SER A 52 -21.15 -12.79 41.17
C SER A 52 -19.90 -11.94 40.98
N THR A 53 -20.07 -10.65 40.71
CA THR A 53 -19.49 -9.57 41.52
C THR A 53 -20.09 -8.26 41.02
N GLN A 54 -21.18 -7.86 41.67
CA GLN A 54 -21.72 -6.51 41.64
C GLN A 54 -21.36 -5.92 43.00
N SER A 55 -20.52 -4.90 43.05
CA SER A 55 -20.31 -4.11 44.28
C SER A 55 -20.28 -2.64 43.91
N SER A 56 -21.31 -1.96 44.42
CA SER A 56 -21.51 -0.53 44.47
C SER A 56 -20.60 0.15 45.49
N ASP A 57 -20.34 1.44 45.24
CA ASP A 57 -20.09 2.53 46.19
C ASP A 57 -18.91 2.45 47.18
N VAL A 58 -17.83 3.18 46.88
CA VAL A 58 -17.07 3.97 47.88
C VAL A 58 -16.55 5.29 47.27
N TYR A 59 -17.25 6.37 47.62
CA TYR A 59 -16.85 7.73 47.97
C TYR A 59 -15.45 8.33 47.63
N LYS A 60 -15.56 9.57 47.07
CA LYS A 60 -14.95 10.86 47.47
C LYS A 60 -13.47 11.16 47.25
N LEU A 61 -13.30 12.37 46.68
CA LEU A 61 -12.27 13.39 46.94
C LEU A 61 -10.83 13.00 46.60
N ILE A 62 -10.27 13.63 45.56
CA ILE A 62 -9.10 14.52 45.64
C ILE A 62 -8.80 15.07 44.23
N SER A 63 -8.73 16.39 44.16
CA SER A 63 -7.93 17.18 43.20
C SER A 63 -7.57 18.48 43.94
N PRO A 64 -6.53 19.24 43.57
CA PRO A 64 -5.46 18.96 42.59
C PRO A 64 -4.05 19.24 43.16
N MET A 65 -3.00 18.73 42.52
CA MET A 65 -1.67 19.39 42.53
C MET A 65 -1.04 19.27 41.15
N MET A 66 -1.04 20.37 40.41
CA MET A 66 -0.19 20.55 39.23
C MET A 66 1.14 21.17 39.66
N PRO A 67 2.29 20.67 39.20
CA PRO A 67 3.52 21.44 39.19
C PRO A 67 3.63 22.28 37.91
N THR A 68 3.85 23.57 38.12
CA THR A 68 4.22 24.60 37.14
C THR A 68 5.55 24.26 36.46
N ILE A 69 5.55 24.14 35.13
CA ILE A 69 6.79 24.07 34.33
C ILE A 69 7.04 25.45 33.72
N ALA A 70 8.21 26.03 34.03
CA ALA A 70 8.67 27.31 33.52
C ALA A 70 9.09 27.22 32.04
N PRO A 71 8.93 28.29 31.23
CA PRO A 71 9.38 28.30 29.84
C PRO A 71 10.90 28.50 29.74
N ILE A 72 11.56 27.63 28.97
CA ILE A 72 12.96 27.77 28.55
C ILE A 72 13.00 28.71 27.34
N ALA A 73 13.79 29.78 27.45
CA ALA A 73 14.05 30.75 26.38
C ALA A 73 14.97 30.17 25.29
N PRO A 74 14.85 30.59 24.02
CA PRO A 74 15.74 30.17 22.95
C PRO A 74 17.04 30.98 22.94
N MET A 75 18.19 30.30 22.95
CA MET A 75 19.49 30.91 22.66
C MET A 75 19.70 31.07 21.15
N ILE A 76 19.96 32.31 20.78
CA ILE A 76 20.41 32.81 19.47
C ILE A 76 21.91 32.49 19.31
N ASN A 77 22.31 31.87 18.20
CA ASN A 77 23.67 31.91 17.67
C ASN A 77 23.58 32.10 16.16
N LYS A 78 23.77 33.32 15.65
CA LYS A 78 25.04 34.01 15.32
C LYS A 78 25.64 33.54 13.98
N ILE A 79 25.40 34.43 13.02
CA ILE A 79 25.91 34.62 11.66
C ILE A 79 27.42 34.41 11.56
N ILE A 80 27.86 33.66 10.54
CA ILE A 80 29.17 33.81 9.89
C ILE A 80 28.98 33.59 8.37
N ALA A 81 29.24 34.63 7.58
CA ALA A 81 29.55 34.55 6.15
C ALA A 81 31.05 34.26 5.97
N PRO A 82 31.50 33.77 4.79
CA PRO A 82 32.14 34.75 3.89
C PRO A 82 31.98 34.49 2.37
N GLU A 83 32.02 35.63 1.65
CA GLU A 83 32.76 35.96 0.42
C GLU A 83 32.88 34.99 -0.79
N SER A 84 32.17 35.35 -1.85
CA SER A 84 32.64 35.77 -3.19
C SER A 84 33.97 35.25 -3.79
N ALA A 85 33.85 34.60 -4.95
CA ALA A 85 34.68 34.78 -6.17
C ALA A 85 33.79 34.34 -7.38
N SER A 86 33.43 35.15 -8.39
CA SER A 86 34.15 35.99 -9.36
C SER A 86 34.97 35.21 -10.41
N GLY A 87 34.43 35.20 -11.65
CA GLY A 87 35.05 34.79 -12.92
C GLY A 87 34.03 34.02 -13.76
N GLY A 88 33.50 34.47 -14.91
CA GLY A 88 33.97 35.43 -15.90
C GLY A 88 34.46 34.68 -17.15
N GLY A 89 33.66 34.59 -18.22
CA GLY A 89 34.10 34.01 -19.50
C GLY A 89 32.98 33.74 -20.51
N SER A 90 32.79 34.68 -21.43
CA SER A 90 31.82 34.69 -22.54
C SER A 90 32.29 33.96 -23.81
N SER A 91 31.33 33.83 -24.74
CA SER A 91 31.44 33.75 -26.22
C SER A 91 31.39 32.34 -26.82
N ALA A 92 30.71 32.04 -27.93
CA ALA A 92 29.78 32.78 -28.79
C ALA A 92 29.15 31.78 -29.80
N SER A 93 28.03 32.18 -30.43
CA SER A 93 27.60 31.88 -31.82
C SER A 93 27.39 30.40 -32.21
N GLY A 94 26.29 29.96 -32.80
CA GLY A 94 25.15 30.61 -33.45
C GLY A 94 24.53 29.59 -34.41
N ALA A 95 23.22 29.68 -34.65
CA ALA A 95 22.56 29.26 -35.90
C ALA A 95 21.05 29.56 -35.78
N SER A 96 20.65 30.61 -36.48
CA SER A 96 19.28 31.07 -36.65
C SER A 96 18.68 30.36 -37.87
N THR A 97 17.61 29.59 -37.67
CA THR A 97 16.78 29.08 -38.76
C THR A 97 15.36 29.64 -38.64
N ARG A 98 14.92 30.30 -39.71
CA ARG A 98 13.63 30.96 -39.88
C ARG A 98 12.45 30.01 -39.74
N ILE A 99 11.39 30.54 -39.14
CA ILE A 99 10.06 29.96 -38.97
C ILE A 99 9.17 30.40 -40.15
N ASN A 100 8.42 29.46 -40.74
CA ASN A 100 7.20 29.72 -41.52
C ASN A 100 5.98 29.64 -40.58
N PRO A 101 4.98 30.53 -40.68
CA PRO A 101 3.81 30.54 -39.81
C PRO A 101 2.59 29.80 -40.39
N ALA A 102 1.60 29.58 -39.51
CA ALA A 102 0.25 29.02 -39.68
C ALA A 102 0.17 27.49 -39.59
N THR A 103 -0.44 26.93 -38.54
CA THR A 103 -1.90 26.93 -38.34
C THR A 103 -2.22 26.76 -36.83
N PRO A 104 -3.11 27.56 -36.22
CA PRO A 104 -3.43 27.43 -34.80
C PRO A 104 -4.32 26.19 -34.57
N SER A 105 -3.74 25.17 -33.95
CA SER A 105 -4.52 24.06 -33.39
C SER A 105 -5.11 24.52 -32.07
N ILE A 106 -6.45 24.59 -32.01
CA ILE A 106 -7.21 24.93 -30.82
C ILE A 106 -7.03 23.78 -29.83
N MET A 107 -6.12 23.97 -28.87
CA MET A 107 -6.00 23.07 -27.72
C MET A 107 -7.19 23.29 -26.78
N PRO A 108 -7.84 22.23 -26.27
CA PRO A 108 -8.87 22.37 -25.24
C PRO A 108 -8.24 23.01 -23.99
N VAL A 109 -8.85 24.11 -23.56
CA VAL A 109 -8.47 24.89 -22.38
C VAL A 109 -8.47 23.98 -21.14
N PRO A 110 -7.42 23.99 -20.30
CA PRO A 110 -7.41 23.24 -19.04
C PRO A 110 -8.56 23.71 -18.15
N ASN A 111 -9.47 22.80 -17.84
CA ASN A 111 -10.68 23.07 -17.08
C ASN A 111 -10.29 23.32 -15.61
N ALA A 112 -10.30 24.59 -15.18
CA ALA A 112 -10.03 24.95 -13.80
C ALA A 112 -11.23 24.58 -12.92
N ALA A 113 -11.07 23.52 -12.11
CA ALA A 113 -12.10 22.95 -11.26
C ALA A 113 -12.52 23.92 -10.13
N LEU A 114 -13.83 24.02 -9.88
CA LEU A 114 -14.35 24.64 -8.65
C LEU A 114 -13.98 23.75 -7.45
N PRO A 115 -13.69 24.34 -6.28
CA PRO A 115 -13.39 23.58 -5.07
C PRO A 115 -14.67 22.89 -4.61
N ALA A 116 -14.80 21.61 -4.95
CA ALA A 116 -15.70 20.72 -4.23
C ALA A 116 -15.38 20.87 -2.75
N CYS A 117 -16.41 20.96 -1.90
CA CYS A 117 -16.20 20.92 -0.47
C CYS A 117 -15.70 19.53 -0.09
N TYR A 118 -14.40 19.40 -0.15
CA TYR A 118 -13.69 18.21 0.19
C TYR A 118 -13.33 18.34 1.66
N ILE A 119 -13.79 17.40 2.50
CA ILE A 119 -13.20 17.24 3.82
C ILE A 119 -11.72 16.99 3.55
N GLY A 120 -10.85 17.91 3.96
CA GLY A 120 -9.44 17.83 3.61
C GLY A 120 -8.87 16.45 3.93
N ASP A 121 -8.12 15.86 2.99
CA ASP A 121 -7.47 14.55 3.15
C ASP A 121 -6.70 14.44 4.49
N ASP A 122 -6.15 15.56 4.95
CA ASP A 122 -5.45 15.66 6.22
C ASP A 122 -6.33 15.34 7.44
N LEU A 123 -7.57 15.85 7.49
CA LEU A 123 -8.50 15.58 8.59
C LEU A 123 -8.90 14.09 8.62
N MET A 124 -9.08 13.47 7.45
CA MET A 124 -9.35 12.02 7.37
C MET A 124 -8.12 11.20 7.80
N LYS A 125 -6.91 11.60 7.41
CA LYS A 125 -5.66 10.94 7.81
C LYS A 125 -5.42 11.07 9.33
N GLN A 126 -5.72 12.23 9.92
CA GLN A 126 -5.68 12.43 11.37
C GLN A 126 -6.70 11.54 12.07
N TYR A 127 -7.91 11.43 11.53
CA TYR A 127 -8.96 10.56 12.06
C TYR A 127 -8.51 9.10 12.09
N ASP A 128 -8.01 8.56 10.97
CA ASP A 128 -7.51 7.19 10.88
C ASP A 128 -6.36 6.92 11.87
N THR A 129 -5.52 7.94 12.11
CA THR A 129 -4.42 7.87 13.07
C THR A 129 -4.93 7.77 14.50
N LEU A 130 -5.92 8.59 14.88
CA LEU A 130 -6.53 8.52 16.21
C LEU A 130 -7.29 7.20 16.42
N ILE A 131 -7.96 6.66 15.39
CA ILE A 131 -8.61 5.35 15.47
C ILE A 131 -7.58 4.24 15.73
N SER A 132 -6.43 4.31 15.05
CA SER A 132 -5.34 3.36 15.26
C SER A 132 -4.75 3.47 16.67
N GLU A 133 -4.50 4.69 17.15
CA GLU A 133 -4.00 4.94 18.51
C GLU A 133 -4.99 4.43 19.58
N LEU A 134 -6.29 4.64 19.39
CA LEU A 134 -7.32 4.17 20.31
C LEU A 134 -7.29 2.65 20.46
N GLN A 135 -7.04 1.91 19.37
CA GLN A 135 -6.92 0.45 19.44
C GLN A 135 -5.65 0.01 20.15
N ASP A 136 -4.52 0.67 19.92
CA ASP A 136 -3.28 0.37 20.60
C ASP A 136 -3.39 0.59 22.11
N THR A 137 -4.09 1.66 22.54
CA THR A 137 -4.36 1.89 23.97
C THR A 137 -5.21 0.77 24.57
N GLN A 138 -6.23 0.30 23.85
CA GLN A 138 -7.05 -0.83 24.30
C GLN A 138 -6.28 -2.15 24.38
N LYS A 139 -5.43 -2.46 23.38
CA LYS A 139 -4.55 -3.64 23.41
C LYS A 139 -3.60 -3.60 24.62
N LYS A 140 -3.15 -2.40 25.01
CA LYS A 140 -2.27 -2.16 26.16
C LYS A 140 -3.04 -1.98 27.48
N ASN A 141 -4.37 -2.02 27.45
CA ASN A 141 -5.26 -1.74 28.58
C ASN A 141 -5.00 -0.37 29.26
N ASP A 142 -4.61 0.64 28.47
CA ASP A 142 -4.33 2.01 28.90
C ASP A 142 -5.60 2.88 28.80
N LEU A 143 -6.41 2.86 29.85
CA LEU A 143 -7.71 3.54 29.90
C LEU A 143 -7.59 5.06 29.85
N GLU A 144 -6.58 5.65 30.50
CA GLU A 144 -6.40 7.11 30.53
C GLU A 144 -6.07 7.65 29.14
N ARG A 145 -5.11 7.02 28.46
CA ARG A 145 -4.76 7.41 27.08
C ARG A 145 -5.90 7.13 26.12
N GLY A 146 -6.63 6.03 26.29
CA GLY A 146 -7.83 5.73 25.51
C GLY A 146 -8.91 6.82 25.62
N ASN A 147 -9.13 7.35 26.82
CA ASN A 147 -10.06 8.45 27.04
C ASN A 147 -9.60 9.76 26.36
N LEU A 148 -8.29 10.07 26.44
CA LEU A 148 -7.71 11.24 25.78
C LEU A 148 -7.86 11.16 24.25
N VAL A 149 -7.53 10.01 23.66
CA VAL A 149 -7.68 9.77 22.22
C VAL A 149 -9.16 9.88 21.80
N THR A 150 -10.07 9.35 22.62
CA THR A 150 -11.51 9.48 22.39
C THR A 150 -11.96 10.94 22.38
N GLN A 151 -11.45 11.79 23.28
CA GLN A 151 -11.74 13.23 23.26
C GLN A 151 -11.21 13.90 21.98
N LYS A 152 -9.98 13.58 21.56
CA LYS A 152 -9.43 14.10 20.29
C LYS A 152 -10.27 13.70 19.08
N ILE A 153 -10.82 12.48 19.06
CA ILE A 153 -11.72 12.02 17.99
C ILE A 153 -13.01 12.85 17.99
N ILE A 154 -13.57 13.16 19.16
CA ILE A 154 -14.79 13.99 19.30
C ILE A 154 -14.50 15.42 18.81
N GLU A 155 -13.37 16.01 19.18
CA GLU A 155 -12.95 17.34 18.73
C GLU A 155 -12.74 17.40 17.21
N LEU A 156 -11.99 16.44 16.65
CA LEU A 156 -11.75 16.35 15.22
C LEU A 156 -13.05 16.19 14.42
N LYS A 157 -14.04 15.45 14.96
CA LYS A 157 -15.38 15.36 14.36
C LYS A 157 -16.12 16.69 14.37
N LYS A 158 -16.04 17.47 15.45
CA LYS A 158 -16.61 18.82 15.49
C LYS A 158 -15.96 19.72 14.44
N GLU A 159 -14.66 19.60 14.24
CA GLU A 159 -13.92 20.33 13.20
C GLU A 159 -14.34 19.91 11.79
N ILE A 160 -14.42 18.61 11.50
CA ILE A 160 -14.93 18.08 10.21
C ILE A 160 -16.35 18.58 9.94
N SER A 161 -17.22 18.56 10.96
CA SER A 161 -18.60 19.04 10.86
C SER A 161 -18.67 20.54 10.60
N ALA A 162 -17.88 21.33 11.31
CA ALA A 162 -17.77 22.78 11.13
C ALA A 162 -17.21 23.14 9.73
N SER A 163 -16.22 22.38 9.25
CA SER A 163 -15.68 22.53 7.89
C SER A 163 -16.76 22.23 6.85
N LYS A 164 -17.60 21.21 7.07
CA LYS A 164 -18.73 20.85 6.20
C LYS A 164 -19.79 21.95 6.17
N THR A 165 -20.13 22.56 7.32
CA THR A 165 -21.10 23.67 7.36
C THR A 165 -20.56 24.95 6.72
N ASN A 166 -19.28 25.25 6.92
CA ASN A 166 -18.66 26.46 6.37
C ASN A 166 -18.52 26.40 4.84
N CYS A 167 -18.44 25.20 4.28
CA CYS A 167 -18.47 25.01 2.83
C CYS A 167 -19.84 25.26 2.17
N GLY A 168 -20.95 25.11 2.88
CA GLY A 168 -22.29 25.26 2.33
C GLY A 168 -22.84 26.70 2.37
N GLY A 169 -22.25 27.56 3.20
CA GLY A 169 -22.78 28.89 3.52
C GLY A 169 -22.27 30.04 2.65
N GLY A 170 -21.46 29.78 1.63
CA GLY A 170 -20.84 30.79 0.78
C GLY A 170 -21.77 31.43 -0.25
N SER A 171 -22.81 32.14 0.19
CA SER A 171 -23.24 33.33 -0.54
C SER A 171 -22.12 34.36 -0.40
N ALA A 172 -21.61 34.82 -1.53
CA ALA A 172 -20.45 35.72 -1.62
C ALA A 172 -20.65 36.98 -0.79
N THR A 173 -20.21 36.97 0.47
CA THR A 173 -19.99 38.19 1.23
C THR A 173 -18.49 38.37 1.30
N SER A 174 -17.98 39.24 0.44
CA SER A 174 -16.59 39.66 0.42
C SER A 174 -16.21 40.18 1.80
N VAL A 175 -15.34 39.46 2.50
CA VAL A 175 -14.57 40.05 3.60
C VAL A 175 -13.54 40.96 2.95
N THR A 176 -13.89 42.24 2.87
CA THR A 176 -13.01 43.33 2.49
C THR A 176 -11.85 43.41 3.48
N LYS A 177 -10.68 42.92 3.07
CA LYS A 177 -9.40 43.26 3.69
C LYS A 177 -8.69 44.24 2.74
N PRO A 178 -8.11 45.36 3.22
CA PRO A 178 -7.57 46.39 2.35
C PRO A 178 -6.32 45.92 1.60
N GLN A 179 -6.51 45.76 0.28
CA GLN A 179 -5.70 46.27 -0.83
C GLN A 179 -4.17 46.33 -0.68
N SER A 180 -3.48 45.50 -1.48
CA SER A 180 -2.25 45.88 -2.19
C SER A 180 -2.16 45.18 -3.57
N SER A 181 -2.67 45.90 -4.58
CA SER A 181 -2.22 46.06 -5.98
C SER A 181 -1.77 44.89 -6.90
N ILE A 182 -2.57 44.75 -7.97
CA ILE A 182 -2.26 44.50 -9.42
C ILE A 182 -2.08 43.05 -9.92
N ALA A 183 -3.11 42.53 -10.61
CA ALA A 183 -3.06 41.69 -11.84
C ALA A 183 -4.50 41.33 -12.33
N PRO A 184 -4.72 40.99 -13.62
CA PRO A 184 -5.94 41.36 -14.36
C PRO A 184 -7.12 40.38 -14.30
N GLU A 185 -8.28 40.96 -14.57
CA GLU A 185 -9.64 40.45 -14.67
C GLU A 185 -9.79 39.25 -15.62
N VAL A 186 -10.24 38.10 -15.08
CA VAL A 186 -10.72 36.96 -15.88
C VAL A 186 -12.20 36.75 -15.59
N LYS A 187 -13.01 36.82 -16.66
CA LYS A 187 -14.47 36.66 -16.66
C LYS A 187 -14.88 35.30 -16.09
N LYS A 188 -15.72 35.32 -15.06
CA LYS A 188 -16.39 34.15 -14.47
C LYS A 188 -17.37 33.53 -15.48
N GLY A 189 -16.98 32.43 -16.10
CA GLY A 189 -17.88 31.51 -16.81
C GLY A 189 -18.42 30.45 -15.86
N VAL A 190 -19.74 30.30 -15.82
CA VAL A 190 -20.48 29.32 -15.01
C VAL A 190 -20.46 27.98 -15.73
N ILE A 191 -19.66 27.00 -15.28
CA ILE A 191 -19.84 25.58 -15.65
C ILE A 191 -19.50 24.68 -14.45
N SER A 192 -20.41 23.73 -14.22
CA SER A 192 -20.51 22.79 -13.10
C SER A 192 -19.54 21.61 -13.22
N SER A 193 -18.92 21.19 -12.11
CA SER A 193 -18.28 19.87 -11.97
C SER A 193 -18.84 19.21 -10.72
N GLY A 194 -20.00 18.57 -10.88
CA GLY A 194 -20.58 17.73 -9.85
C GLY A 194 -19.71 16.50 -9.65
N THR A 195 -19.33 16.21 -8.40
CA THR A 195 -19.18 14.81 -8.00
C THR A 195 -20.50 14.18 -8.36
N VAL A 196 -20.53 13.40 -9.44
CA VAL A 196 -21.71 12.66 -9.81
C VAL A 196 -21.87 11.66 -8.69
N GLU A 197 -22.69 12.02 -7.70
CA GLU A 197 -23.34 11.07 -6.82
C GLU A 197 -24.06 10.14 -7.78
N MET A 198 -23.36 9.08 -8.18
CA MET A 198 -23.89 8.11 -9.10
C MET A 198 -25.20 7.68 -8.49
N SER A 199 -26.28 7.78 -9.26
CA SER A 199 -27.56 7.36 -8.73
C SER A 199 -27.41 5.91 -8.29
N LYS A 200 -28.02 5.50 -7.17
CA LYS A 200 -27.96 4.10 -6.71
C LYS A 200 -28.38 3.11 -7.81
N CYS A 201 -29.16 3.58 -8.78
CA CYS A 201 -29.56 2.82 -9.96
C CYS A 201 -28.42 2.62 -10.98
N GLU A 202 -27.44 3.51 -11.07
CA GLU A 202 -26.22 3.30 -11.88
C GLU A 202 -25.30 2.24 -11.27
N GLU A 203 -25.32 2.06 -9.95
CA GLU A 203 -24.60 0.95 -9.30
C GLU A 203 -25.13 -0.41 -9.74
N VAL A 204 -26.44 -0.55 -10.00
CA VAL A 204 -27.05 -1.80 -10.52
C VAL A 204 -26.29 -2.30 -11.75
N LYS A 205 -26.01 -1.40 -12.70
CA LYS A 205 -25.29 -1.74 -13.93
C LYS A 205 -23.87 -2.24 -13.65
N ARG A 206 -23.14 -1.59 -12.73
CA ARG A 206 -21.79 -2.05 -12.34
C ARG A 206 -21.82 -3.43 -11.70
N TRP A 207 -22.82 -3.71 -10.87
CA TRP A 207 -22.98 -5.03 -10.25
C TRP A 207 -23.34 -6.11 -11.27
N GLU A 208 -24.19 -5.80 -12.25
CA GLU A 208 -24.49 -6.69 -13.37
C GLU A 208 -23.23 -7.00 -14.21
N GLU A 209 -22.43 -5.98 -14.52
CA GLU A 209 -21.15 -6.13 -15.23
C GLU A 209 -20.17 -7.01 -14.44
N LYS A 210 -20.09 -6.84 -13.11
CA LYS A 210 -19.28 -7.70 -12.23
C LYS A 210 -19.78 -9.14 -12.23
N ILE A 211 -21.08 -9.38 -12.09
CA ILE A 211 -21.66 -10.72 -12.14
C ILE A 211 -21.34 -11.37 -13.49
N ALA A 212 -21.49 -10.65 -14.60
CA ALA A 212 -21.16 -11.14 -15.92
C ALA A 212 -19.68 -11.52 -16.05
N TYR A 213 -18.77 -10.69 -15.50
CA TYR A 213 -17.34 -10.99 -15.44
C TYR A 213 -17.06 -12.28 -14.64
N TYR A 214 -17.57 -12.38 -13.41
CA TYR A 214 -17.34 -13.54 -12.54
C TYR A 214 -17.97 -14.82 -13.11
N THR A 215 -19.10 -14.70 -13.83
CA THR A 215 -19.74 -15.82 -14.53
C THR A 215 -18.85 -16.33 -15.65
N LYS A 216 -18.30 -15.41 -16.48
CA LYS A 216 -17.41 -15.76 -17.60
C LYS A 216 -16.14 -16.47 -17.12
N ILE A 217 -15.53 -16.04 -16.02
CA ILE A 217 -14.33 -16.70 -15.50
C ILE A 217 -14.63 -18.02 -14.80
N ASN A 218 -15.82 -18.19 -14.21
CA ASN A 218 -16.24 -19.45 -13.58
C ASN A 218 -16.33 -20.61 -14.59
N ASP A 219 -16.64 -20.29 -15.85
CA ASP A 219 -16.74 -21.24 -16.97
C ASP A 219 -15.36 -21.68 -17.51
N LEU A 220 -14.26 -21.06 -17.07
CA LEU A 220 -12.90 -21.45 -17.46
C LEU A 220 -12.47 -22.75 -16.77
N ALA A 221 -11.54 -23.48 -17.39
CA ALA A 221 -10.88 -24.62 -16.77
C ALA A 221 -10.07 -24.21 -15.53
N ASP A 222 -9.89 -25.12 -14.57
CA ASP A 222 -9.26 -24.82 -13.28
C ASP A 222 -7.83 -24.27 -13.42
N SER A 223 -7.09 -24.76 -14.42
CA SER A 223 -5.75 -24.26 -14.74
C SER A 223 -5.78 -22.80 -15.20
N ASP A 224 -6.71 -22.44 -16.07
CA ASP A 224 -6.84 -21.11 -16.64
C ASP A 224 -7.38 -20.13 -15.60
N LEU A 225 -8.30 -20.59 -14.76
CA LEU A 225 -8.83 -19.82 -13.64
C LEU A 225 -7.73 -19.43 -12.66
N LYS A 226 -6.95 -20.41 -12.19
CA LYS A 226 -5.80 -20.16 -11.31
C LYS A 226 -4.80 -19.22 -11.96
N ASN A 227 -4.53 -19.41 -13.25
CA ASN A 227 -3.63 -18.56 -14.01
C ASN A 227 -4.17 -17.15 -14.21
N GLN A 228 -5.49 -16.89 -14.22
CA GLN A 228 -6.10 -15.59 -14.49
C GLN A 228 -6.37 -14.76 -13.22
N THR A 229 -6.89 -15.37 -12.16
CA THR A 229 -7.39 -14.64 -10.98
C THR A 229 -6.74 -15.06 -9.67
N ASN A 230 -5.98 -16.16 -9.64
CA ASN A 230 -5.52 -16.82 -8.41
C ASN A 230 -6.65 -17.30 -7.47
N LEU A 231 -7.91 -17.29 -7.91
CA LEU A 231 -9.06 -17.73 -7.13
C LEU A 231 -9.43 -19.19 -7.44
N SER A 232 -9.95 -19.89 -6.44
CA SER A 232 -10.59 -21.20 -6.62
C SER A 232 -12.01 -21.06 -7.18
N ARG A 233 -12.51 -22.11 -7.84
CA ARG A 233 -13.89 -22.10 -8.38
C ARG A 233 -14.93 -21.91 -7.28
N ASP A 234 -14.70 -22.45 -6.09
CA ASP A 234 -15.63 -22.29 -4.96
C ASP A 234 -15.63 -20.86 -4.40
N GLU A 235 -14.46 -20.19 -4.36
CA GLU A 235 -14.40 -18.76 -4.03
C GLU A 235 -15.18 -17.91 -5.03
N ILE A 236 -15.08 -18.21 -6.33
CA ILE A 236 -15.83 -17.49 -7.38
C ILE A 236 -17.33 -17.72 -7.25
N LYS A 237 -17.78 -18.94 -6.95
CA LYS A 237 -19.20 -19.22 -6.67
C LYS A 237 -19.70 -18.41 -5.48
N ASN A 238 -18.91 -18.34 -4.39
CA ASN A 238 -19.26 -17.55 -3.22
C ASN A 238 -19.36 -16.05 -3.53
N ILE A 239 -18.44 -15.54 -4.37
CA ILE A 239 -18.49 -14.16 -4.89
C ILE A 239 -19.75 -13.94 -5.72
N LEU A 240 -20.12 -14.86 -6.62
CA LEU A 240 -21.33 -14.75 -7.45
C LEU A 240 -22.62 -14.74 -6.63
N VAL A 241 -22.72 -15.58 -5.61
CA VAL A 241 -23.87 -15.60 -4.69
C VAL A 241 -23.98 -14.25 -3.98
N SER A 242 -22.88 -13.79 -3.38
CA SER A 242 -22.83 -12.52 -2.64
C SER A 242 -23.11 -11.31 -3.55
N LEU A 243 -22.62 -11.32 -4.80
CA LEU A 243 -22.92 -10.30 -5.79
C LEU A 243 -24.40 -10.29 -6.18
N THR A 244 -25.01 -11.45 -6.38
CA THR A 244 -26.43 -11.56 -6.75
C THR A 244 -27.33 -11.06 -5.61
N GLU A 245 -27.02 -11.42 -4.37
CA GLU A 245 -27.73 -10.95 -3.17
C GLU A 245 -27.62 -9.42 -3.00
N GLY A 246 -26.41 -8.86 -3.17
CA GLY A 246 -26.22 -7.42 -3.08
C GLY A 246 -26.89 -6.65 -4.22
N LEU A 247 -26.87 -7.19 -5.46
CA LEU A 247 -27.60 -6.61 -6.59
C LEU A 247 -29.10 -6.53 -6.30
N GLN A 248 -29.69 -7.58 -5.68
CA GLN A 248 -31.10 -7.56 -5.29
C GLN A 248 -31.40 -6.42 -4.30
N LYS A 249 -30.55 -6.23 -3.28
CA LYS A 249 -30.69 -5.13 -2.32
C LYS A 249 -30.62 -3.76 -3.00
N ILE A 250 -29.70 -3.56 -3.96
CA ILE A 250 -29.59 -2.29 -4.71
C ILE A 250 -30.83 -2.05 -5.56
N ARG A 251 -31.35 -3.08 -6.24
CA ARG A 251 -32.57 -2.97 -7.04
C ARG A 251 -33.78 -2.57 -6.19
N GLU A 252 -33.93 -3.17 -5.01
CA GLU A 252 -34.97 -2.79 -4.04
C GLU A 252 -34.84 -1.34 -3.60
N GLN A 253 -33.61 -0.88 -3.30
CA GLN A 253 -33.34 0.52 -2.97
C GLN A 253 -33.63 1.48 -4.14
N CYS A 254 -33.29 1.10 -5.38
CA CYS A 254 -33.55 1.90 -6.57
C CYS A 254 -35.07 2.04 -6.84
N ASN A 255 -35.84 0.94 -6.72
CA ASN A 255 -37.29 0.95 -6.92
C ASN A 255 -38.02 1.85 -5.90
N ASN A 256 -37.55 1.88 -4.65
CA ASN A 256 -38.12 2.72 -3.59
C ASN A 256 -37.89 4.23 -3.83
N VAL A 257 -36.83 4.60 -4.55
CA VAL A 257 -36.60 6.02 -4.92
C VAL A 257 -37.60 6.48 -5.98
N GLN A 258 -37.97 5.61 -6.93
CA GLN A 258 -38.92 5.94 -8.00
C GLN A 258 -40.35 6.16 -7.49
N THR A 259 -40.80 5.42 -6.48
CA THR A 259 -42.15 5.56 -5.92
C THR A 259 -42.33 6.85 -5.10
N THR A 260 -41.24 7.45 -4.62
CA THR A 260 -41.28 8.66 -3.79
C THR A 260 -41.33 9.96 -4.62
N ALA A 261 -41.07 9.90 -5.93
CA ALA A 261 -41.06 11.07 -6.81
C ALA A 261 -42.46 11.63 -7.15
N THR A 262 -43.54 10.90 -6.82
CA THR A 262 -44.92 11.24 -7.24
C THR A 262 -45.82 11.72 -6.11
N GLY A 263 -45.35 11.79 -4.85
CA GLY A 263 -46.17 12.15 -3.69
C GLY A 263 -45.46 13.10 -2.72
N THR A 264 -46.05 14.29 -2.57
CA THR A 264 -45.90 15.35 -1.55
C THR A 264 -44.73 15.25 -0.54
N ALA A 265 -43.91 16.30 -0.57
CA ALA A 265 -42.69 16.52 0.22
C ALA A 265 -42.84 16.37 1.73
N ALA A 266 -41.97 15.53 2.31
CA ALA A 266 -41.40 15.55 3.67
C ALA A 266 -41.21 14.11 4.18
N SER A 267 -40.46 13.29 3.45
CA SER A 267 -39.99 12.01 3.99
C SER A 267 -38.53 12.18 4.40
N VAL A 268 -38.29 12.08 5.71
CA VAL A 268 -36.95 11.92 6.29
C VAL A 268 -36.41 10.62 5.71
N GLN A 269 -35.61 10.71 4.64
CA GLN A 269 -34.96 9.55 4.04
C GLN A 269 -34.03 8.96 5.09
N ALA A 270 -34.47 7.86 5.71
CA ALA A 270 -33.61 7.04 6.55
C ALA A 270 -32.37 6.69 5.70
N ALA A 271 -31.20 7.13 6.16
CA ALA A 271 -29.96 6.88 5.46
C ALA A 271 -29.79 5.36 5.32
N SER A 272 -29.93 4.85 4.09
CA SER A 272 -29.76 3.42 3.83
C SER A 272 -28.34 3.01 4.17
N GLU A 273 -28.17 1.88 4.87
CA GLU A 273 -26.83 1.38 5.16
C GLU A 273 -26.02 1.18 3.86
N PRO A 274 -24.76 1.62 3.83
CA PRO A 274 -23.90 1.41 2.67
C PRO A 274 -23.60 -0.08 2.50
N ILE A 275 -23.68 -0.54 1.25
CA ILE A 275 -23.52 -1.96 0.91
C ILE A 275 -22.04 -2.29 0.84
N LYS A 276 -21.62 -3.33 1.56
CA LYS A 276 -20.23 -3.81 1.54
C LYS A 276 -19.89 -4.32 0.14
N PRO A 277 -18.79 -3.84 -0.48
CA PRO A 277 -18.38 -4.32 -1.79
C PRO A 277 -17.97 -5.79 -1.72
N VAL A 278 -18.37 -6.57 -2.73
CA VAL A 278 -18.05 -8.00 -2.87
C VAL A 278 -17.06 -8.16 -4.01
N GLY A 279 -15.99 -8.91 -3.78
CA GLY A 279 -14.98 -9.17 -4.81
C GLY A 279 -14.31 -7.88 -5.26
N VAL A 280 -13.73 -7.15 -4.29
CA VAL A 280 -13.17 -5.82 -4.48
C VAL A 280 -12.20 -5.79 -5.65
N GLN A 281 -12.44 -4.87 -6.58
CA GLN A 281 -11.62 -4.71 -7.79
C GLN A 281 -10.73 -3.47 -7.74
N SER A 282 -11.04 -2.50 -6.88
CA SER A 282 -10.31 -1.24 -6.81
C SER A 282 -10.29 -0.66 -5.40
N VAL A 283 -9.29 0.18 -5.11
CA VAL A 283 -9.20 0.86 -3.81
C VAL A 283 -10.32 1.89 -3.64
N GLN A 284 -10.77 2.50 -4.73
CA GLN A 284 -11.83 3.50 -4.72
C GLN A 284 -13.16 2.93 -4.21
N GLU A 285 -13.44 1.65 -4.45
CA GLU A 285 -14.60 0.95 -3.86
C GLU A 285 -14.49 0.87 -2.33
N ILE A 286 -13.30 0.51 -1.82
CA ILE A 286 -13.04 0.45 -0.37
C ILE A 286 -13.21 1.84 0.24
N GLN A 287 -12.62 2.87 -0.37
CA GLN A 287 -12.71 4.25 0.12
C GLN A 287 -14.15 4.77 0.14
N SER A 288 -14.91 4.51 -0.94
CA SER A 288 -16.31 4.95 -1.04
C SER A 288 -17.17 4.30 0.04
N TYR A 289 -17.02 2.98 0.22
CA TYR A 289 -17.69 2.24 1.28
C TYR A 289 -17.32 2.76 2.68
N TYR A 290 -16.02 2.94 2.93
CA TYR A 290 -15.51 3.39 4.21
C TYR A 290 -16.00 4.80 4.56
N LYS A 291 -15.96 5.73 3.59
CA LYS A 291 -16.47 7.09 3.75
C LYS A 291 -17.97 7.08 4.09
N ALA A 292 -18.78 6.34 3.33
CA ALA A 292 -20.21 6.24 3.58
C ALA A 292 -20.52 5.63 4.97
N LYS A 293 -19.78 4.57 5.38
CA LYS A 293 -19.99 3.95 6.69
C LYS A 293 -19.51 4.85 7.83
N ILE A 294 -18.42 5.61 7.68
CA ILE A 294 -18.02 6.63 8.67
C ILE A 294 -19.11 7.67 8.85
N GLU A 295 -19.73 8.15 7.77
CA GLU A 295 -20.84 9.11 7.86
C GLU A 295 -22.01 8.53 8.66
N THR A 296 -22.40 7.27 8.38
CA THR A 296 -23.43 6.57 9.17
C THR A 296 -23.05 6.47 10.64
N ILE A 297 -21.84 6.01 10.95
CA ILE A 297 -21.33 5.81 12.31
C ILE A 297 -21.20 7.13 13.07
N THR A 298 -20.87 8.22 12.37
CA THR A 298 -20.72 9.55 12.97
C THR A 298 -22.06 10.13 13.40
N ASN A 299 -23.14 9.75 12.72
CA ASN A 299 -24.50 10.16 13.10
C ASN A 299 -25.07 9.35 14.28
N THR A 300 -24.43 8.25 14.68
CA THR A 300 -24.80 7.47 15.87
C THR A 300 -24.53 8.28 17.16
N GLN A 301 -25.57 8.53 17.96
CA GLN A 301 -25.48 9.33 19.19
C GLN A 301 -24.74 8.61 20.34
N ASN A 302 -24.79 7.28 20.38
CA ASN A 302 -24.18 6.51 21.45
C ASN A 302 -22.68 6.30 21.19
N ALA A 303 -21.83 6.85 22.06
CA ALA A 303 -20.37 6.77 21.94
C ALA A 303 -19.84 5.32 22.01
N SER A 304 -20.43 4.46 22.85
CA SER A 304 -20.02 3.06 22.97
C SER A 304 -20.34 2.27 21.69
N GLU A 305 -21.55 2.45 21.17
CA GLU A 305 -21.97 1.85 19.89
C GLU A 305 -21.10 2.35 18.74
N GLN A 306 -20.81 3.64 18.70
CA GLN A 306 -19.94 4.26 17.72
C GLN A 306 -18.53 3.64 17.74
N VAL A 307 -17.92 3.47 18.92
CA VAL A 307 -16.61 2.81 19.07
C VAL A 307 -16.68 1.35 18.57
N GLN A 308 -17.76 0.62 18.87
CA GLN A 308 -17.94 -0.75 18.40
C GLN A 308 -18.08 -0.82 16.87
N GLN A 309 -18.87 0.07 16.27
CA GLN A 309 -19.03 0.16 14.82
C GLN A 309 -17.73 0.56 14.12
N LEU A 310 -16.92 1.46 14.71
CA LEU A 310 -15.60 1.82 14.17
C LEU A 310 -14.62 0.65 14.19
N LYS A 311 -14.66 -0.20 15.23
CA LYS A 311 -13.87 -1.43 15.27
C LYS A 311 -14.28 -2.40 14.17
N ALA A 312 -15.59 -2.62 14.02
CA ALA A 312 -16.11 -3.47 12.96
C ALA A 312 -15.71 -2.94 11.58
N LEU A 313 -15.81 -1.63 11.37
CA LEU A 313 -15.42 -0.97 10.13
C LEU A 313 -13.91 -1.10 9.83
N LYS A 314 -13.03 -1.07 10.83
CA LYS A 314 -11.61 -1.37 10.60
C LYS A 314 -11.41 -2.81 10.14
N ASN A 315 -12.05 -3.78 10.81
CA ASN A 315 -11.96 -5.18 10.40
C ASN A 315 -12.49 -5.40 8.98
N ASP A 316 -13.57 -4.72 8.62
CA ASP A 316 -14.09 -4.71 7.24
C ASP A 316 -13.07 -4.12 6.27
N LYS A 317 -12.44 -2.99 6.59
CA LYS A 317 -11.38 -2.39 5.77
C LYS A 317 -10.24 -3.38 5.55
N ASP A 318 -9.76 -4.00 6.62
CA ASP A 318 -8.65 -4.96 6.61
C ASP A 318 -8.99 -6.19 5.75
N GLN A 319 -10.23 -6.70 5.86
CA GLN A 319 -10.72 -7.79 5.01
C GLN A 319 -10.77 -7.37 3.54
N LEU A 320 -11.34 -6.21 3.23
CA LEU A 320 -11.49 -5.72 1.85
C LEU A 320 -10.14 -5.44 1.20
N VAL A 321 -9.17 -4.92 1.95
CA VAL A 321 -7.77 -4.78 1.50
C VAL A 321 -7.17 -6.16 1.23
N GLY A 322 -7.34 -7.13 2.12
CA GLY A 322 -6.88 -8.50 1.91
C GLY A 322 -7.46 -9.14 0.65
N GLU A 323 -8.76 -8.95 0.40
CA GLU A 323 -9.44 -9.41 -0.83
C GLU A 323 -8.92 -8.70 -2.07
N LEU A 324 -8.73 -7.38 -2.03
CA LEU A 324 -8.17 -6.61 -3.14
C LEU A 324 -6.80 -7.16 -3.54
N ILE A 325 -5.91 -7.43 -2.57
CA ILE A 325 -4.58 -7.97 -2.86
C ILE A 325 -4.70 -9.38 -3.46
N LYS A 326 -5.61 -10.23 -2.94
CA LYS A 326 -5.85 -11.59 -3.47
C LYS A 326 -6.36 -11.59 -4.91
N ASN A 327 -7.29 -10.70 -5.22
CA ASN A 327 -7.99 -10.67 -6.49
C ASN A 327 -7.17 -10.03 -7.62
N ASN A 328 -6.19 -9.19 -7.28
CA ASN A 328 -5.40 -8.45 -8.26
C ASN A 328 -3.98 -8.96 -8.37
N LYS A 329 -3.58 -9.29 -9.61
CA LYS A 329 -2.18 -9.65 -9.92
C LYS A 329 -1.25 -8.45 -10.00
N GLU A 330 -1.79 -7.27 -10.28
CA GLU A 330 -1.03 -6.05 -10.47
C GLU A 330 -1.73 -4.93 -9.71
N ILE A 331 -1.00 -4.26 -8.83
CA ILE A 331 -1.54 -3.23 -7.96
C ILE A 331 -0.58 -2.06 -7.94
N GLN A 332 -1.09 -0.84 -8.11
CA GLN A 332 -0.29 0.36 -7.94
C GLN A 332 -0.10 0.64 -6.45
N ALA A 333 1.14 0.88 -6.02
CA ALA A 333 1.44 1.23 -4.64
C ALA A 333 0.73 2.53 -4.21
N SER A 334 0.56 3.48 -5.14
CA SER A 334 -0.17 4.72 -4.91
C SER A 334 -1.63 4.48 -4.51
N ASP A 335 -2.26 3.47 -5.09
CA ASP A 335 -3.65 3.13 -4.78
C ASP A 335 -3.72 2.56 -3.37
N LEU A 336 -2.86 1.60 -3.03
CA LEU A 336 -2.83 1.00 -1.68
C LEU A 336 -2.50 2.02 -0.58
N ASN A 337 -1.61 2.98 -0.86
CA ASN A 337 -1.26 4.06 0.07
C ASN A 337 -2.47 4.95 0.43
N ALA A 338 -3.55 4.90 -0.35
CA ALA A 338 -4.76 5.66 -0.08
C ALA A 338 -5.67 4.99 0.98
N VAL A 339 -5.37 3.75 1.38
CA VAL A 339 -6.09 2.97 2.41
C VAL A 339 -5.20 2.38 3.50
N ALA A 340 -3.88 2.37 3.27
CA ALA A 340 -2.88 1.83 4.16
C ALA A 340 -1.64 2.72 4.25
N LYS A 341 -0.91 2.63 5.37
CA LYS A 341 0.28 3.47 5.63
C LYS A 341 1.56 2.83 5.11
N GLU A 342 1.67 1.51 5.23
CA GLU A 342 2.88 0.77 4.87
C GLU A 342 2.54 -0.54 4.16
N ILE A 343 3.25 -0.82 3.07
CA ILE A 343 3.17 -2.07 2.33
C ILE A 343 4.52 -2.78 2.50
N LYS A 344 4.56 -3.95 3.13
CA LYS A 344 5.76 -4.79 3.23
C LYS A 344 5.63 -5.97 2.29
N ILE A 345 6.65 -6.19 1.47
CA ILE A 345 6.71 -7.30 0.54
C ILE A 345 7.83 -8.21 1.02
N ASN A 346 7.45 -9.42 1.43
CA ASN A 346 8.34 -10.46 1.94
C ASN A 346 8.31 -11.67 1.00
N LYS A 347 9.05 -12.72 1.37
CA LYS A 347 9.07 -14.01 0.69
C LYS A 347 7.69 -14.69 0.84
N ASN A 348 6.97 -14.90 -0.26
CA ASN A 348 5.61 -15.47 -0.33
C ASN A 348 4.49 -14.69 0.36
N GLU A 349 4.71 -13.44 0.71
CA GLU A 349 3.77 -12.69 1.53
C GLU A 349 3.82 -11.20 1.19
N ILE A 350 2.64 -10.61 1.09
CA ILE A 350 2.45 -9.15 1.03
C ILE A 350 1.68 -8.77 2.29
N MET A 351 2.25 -7.86 3.06
CA MET A 351 1.62 -7.26 4.23
C MET A 351 1.25 -5.81 3.92
N VAL A 352 0.02 -5.42 4.24
CA VAL A 352 -0.45 -4.04 4.11
C VAL A 352 -1.00 -3.64 5.48
N ASP A 353 -0.28 -2.77 6.17
CA ASP A 353 -0.44 -2.50 7.61
C ASP A 353 -0.46 -3.82 8.44
N ASP A 354 -1.59 -4.13 9.08
CA ASP A 354 -1.81 -5.35 9.89
C ASP A 354 -2.30 -6.55 9.05
N VAL A 355 -2.58 -6.36 7.75
CA VAL A 355 -3.16 -7.38 6.86
C VAL A 355 -2.07 -8.17 6.17
N SER A 356 -1.94 -9.45 6.51
CA SER A 356 -1.02 -10.38 5.84
C SER A 356 -1.75 -11.24 4.82
N VAL A 357 -1.21 -11.29 3.59
CA VAL A 357 -1.71 -12.15 2.52
C VAL A 357 -0.57 -12.99 1.95
N LYS A 358 -0.67 -14.31 2.10
CA LYS A 358 0.27 -15.27 1.50
C LYS A 358 -0.03 -15.43 0.02
N MET A 359 0.87 -14.98 -0.84
CA MET A 359 0.75 -15.07 -2.29
C MET A 359 2.10 -14.95 -2.99
N THR A 360 2.16 -15.46 -4.20
CA THR A 360 3.33 -15.37 -5.08
C THR A 360 2.91 -14.85 -6.45
N GLY A 361 3.83 -14.17 -7.13
CA GLY A 361 3.61 -13.69 -8.51
C GLY A 361 2.81 -12.41 -8.65
N SER A 362 2.14 -11.92 -7.59
CA SER A 362 1.54 -10.58 -7.59
C SER A 362 2.60 -9.49 -7.68
N ARG A 363 2.30 -8.45 -8.44
CA ARG A 363 3.18 -7.35 -8.81
C ARG A 363 2.68 -6.06 -8.18
N ILE A 364 3.54 -5.40 -7.42
CA ILE A 364 3.31 -4.04 -6.94
C ILE A 364 4.09 -3.09 -7.83
N LEU A 365 3.38 -2.21 -8.53
CA LEU A 365 3.97 -1.17 -9.36
C LEU A 365 4.20 0.08 -8.51
N LEU A 366 5.39 0.66 -8.62
CA LEU A 366 5.71 1.93 -7.96
C LEU A 366 6.75 2.72 -8.77
N ASN A 367 6.86 4.01 -8.49
CA ASN A 367 7.84 4.87 -9.12
C ASN A 367 8.95 5.22 -8.11
N VAL A 368 10.20 5.04 -8.51
CA VAL A 368 11.38 5.46 -7.75
C VAL A 368 12.14 6.47 -8.59
N GLY A 369 12.19 7.71 -8.11
CA GLY A 369 12.67 8.84 -8.92
C GLY A 369 11.82 8.99 -10.18
N ASN A 370 12.46 8.92 -11.36
CA ASN A 370 11.80 9.05 -12.66
C ASN A 370 11.48 7.70 -13.33
N SER A 371 11.75 6.59 -12.65
CA SER A 371 11.66 5.23 -13.21
C SER A 371 10.52 4.45 -12.55
N SER A 372 9.73 3.76 -13.37
CA SER A 372 8.69 2.83 -12.88
C SER A 372 9.28 1.43 -12.73
N ILE A 373 9.06 0.81 -11.57
CA ILE A 373 9.55 -0.52 -11.23
C ILE A 373 8.40 -1.44 -10.83
N SER A 374 8.62 -2.75 -10.95
CA SER A 374 7.67 -3.79 -10.53
C SER A 374 8.28 -4.67 -9.46
N VAL A 375 7.66 -4.71 -8.28
CA VAL A 375 8.10 -5.56 -7.15
C VAL A 375 7.23 -6.80 -7.09
N VAL A 376 7.87 -7.98 -7.12
CA VAL A 376 7.20 -9.28 -7.18
C VAL A 376 7.68 -10.14 -6.02
N SER A 377 6.73 -10.65 -5.22
CA SER A 377 7.05 -11.67 -4.23
C SER A 377 7.22 -13.03 -4.90
N THR A 378 8.34 -13.70 -4.64
CA THR A 378 8.63 -15.05 -5.13
C THR A 378 8.83 -16.02 -3.97
N GLY A 379 8.79 -17.32 -4.29
CA GLY A 379 9.03 -18.47 -3.40
C GLY A 379 10.04 -18.24 -2.27
N ASN A 380 11.16 -17.61 -2.61
CA ASN A 380 12.35 -17.54 -1.76
C ASN A 380 12.96 -16.14 -1.64
N LYS A 381 12.47 -15.14 -2.39
CA LYS A 381 13.00 -13.78 -2.40
C LYS A 381 11.98 -12.78 -2.95
N VAL A 382 12.27 -11.50 -2.81
CA VAL A 382 11.57 -10.43 -3.53
C VAL A 382 12.39 -10.09 -4.77
N ILE A 383 11.71 -9.98 -5.92
CA ILE A 383 12.31 -9.57 -7.19
C ILE A 383 11.79 -8.19 -7.56
N ILE A 384 12.69 -7.24 -7.75
CA ILE A 384 12.39 -5.91 -8.26
C ILE A 384 12.83 -5.87 -9.71
N LYS A 385 11.87 -5.65 -10.62
CA LYS A 385 12.12 -5.52 -12.05
C LYS A 385 12.25 -4.04 -12.40
N ASP A 386 13.40 -3.68 -12.96
CA ASP A 386 13.73 -2.34 -13.41
C ASP A 386 14.36 -2.42 -14.81
N LYS A 387 13.62 -2.00 -15.84
CA LYS A 387 14.00 -2.14 -17.26
C LYS A 387 14.44 -3.59 -17.56
N ASN A 388 15.73 -3.81 -17.84
CA ASN A 388 16.32 -5.11 -18.16
C ASN A 388 16.97 -5.80 -16.95
N PHE A 389 16.83 -5.23 -15.75
CA PHE A 389 17.42 -5.76 -14.52
C PHE A 389 16.38 -6.47 -13.66
N GLU A 390 16.76 -7.64 -13.16
CA GLU A 390 16.06 -8.32 -12.07
C GLU A 390 16.91 -8.23 -10.81
N VAL A 391 16.47 -7.41 -9.86
CA VAL A 391 17.16 -7.16 -8.60
C VAL A 391 16.58 -8.06 -7.53
N SER A 392 17.43 -8.85 -6.88
CA SER A 392 17.05 -9.71 -5.75
C SER A 392 17.10 -8.93 -4.44
N ALA A 393 16.09 -9.06 -3.58
CA ALA A 393 16.08 -8.52 -2.22
C ALA A 393 15.45 -9.54 -1.25
N ASP A 394 15.83 -9.47 0.03
CA ASP A 394 15.24 -10.32 1.07
C ASP A 394 13.80 -9.91 1.41
N GLY A 395 13.53 -8.61 1.38
CA GLY A 395 12.25 -7.98 1.63
C GLY A 395 12.35 -6.47 1.41
N VAL A 396 11.23 -5.83 1.09
CA VAL A 396 11.16 -4.37 0.92
C VAL A 396 9.91 -3.82 1.59
N SER A 397 9.94 -2.56 1.98
CA SER A 397 8.75 -1.82 2.37
C SER A 397 8.50 -0.66 1.43
N ILE A 398 7.24 -0.26 1.30
CA ILE A 398 6.80 0.89 0.53
C ILE A 398 5.95 1.74 1.47
N SER A 399 6.32 3.00 1.61
CA SER A 399 5.60 3.97 2.43
C SER A 399 5.76 5.34 1.82
N ASP A 400 4.71 6.16 1.80
CA ASP A 400 4.72 7.49 1.18
C ASP A 400 5.17 7.43 -0.30
N ASN A 401 4.80 6.35 -1.00
CA ASN A 401 5.20 6.07 -2.39
C ASN A 401 6.71 5.89 -2.62
N SER A 402 7.50 5.74 -1.54
CA SER A 402 8.94 5.50 -1.61
C SER A 402 9.28 4.05 -1.27
N LEU A 403 10.17 3.44 -2.05
CA LEU A 403 10.74 2.12 -1.75
C LEU A 403 11.76 2.24 -0.61
N LYS A 404 11.67 1.35 0.37
CA LYS A 404 12.55 1.27 1.52
C LYS A 404 13.11 -0.14 1.70
N ILE A 405 14.37 -0.23 2.10
CA ILE A 405 15.01 -1.47 2.55
C ILE A 405 15.76 -1.21 3.86
N GLY A 406 15.53 -2.07 4.86
CA GLY A 406 16.05 -1.83 6.21
C GLY A 406 15.55 -0.52 6.84
N GLY A 407 14.39 -0.01 6.41
CA GLY A 407 13.82 1.26 6.86
C GLY A 407 14.39 2.52 6.17
N VAL A 408 15.38 2.38 5.29
CA VAL A 408 15.99 3.50 4.56
C VAL A 408 15.46 3.55 3.13
N GLU A 409 15.11 4.75 2.69
CA GLU A 409 14.62 5.03 1.35
C GLU A 409 15.68 4.74 0.28
N VAL A 410 15.23 4.18 -0.85
CA VAL A 410 16.01 3.96 -2.06
C VAL A 410 15.66 5.07 -3.05
N LYS A 411 16.63 5.90 -3.43
CA LYS A 411 16.39 7.07 -4.30
C LYS A 411 16.69 6.83 -5.77
N LEU A 412 17.59 5.89 -6.08
CA LEU A 412 17.97 5.54 -7.45
C LEU A 412 17.65 4.08 -7.71
N VAL A 413 17.10 3.80 -8.89
CA VAL A 413 16.89 2.43 -9.34
C VAL A 413 18.19 1.80 -9.86
N ALA A 414 18.24 0.47 -9.94
CA ALA A 414 19.45 -0.25 -10.32
C ALA A 414 19.98 0.13 -11.71
N SER A 415 19.09 0.40 -12.67
CA SER A 415 19.45 0.81 -14.02
C SER A 415 20.16 2.15 -14.05
N ASP A 416 19.70 3.13 -13.27
CA ASP A 416 20.31 4.47 -13.20
C ASP A 416 21.69 4.40 -12.51
N VAL A 417 21.83 3.53 -11.49
CA VAL A 417 23.14 3.27 -10.85
C VAL A 417 24.10 2.57 -11.81
N ALA A 418 23.63 1.56 -12.56
CA ALA A 418 24.44 0.84 -13.54
C ALA A 418 24.90 1.76 -14.68
N GLU A 419 24.02 2.64 -15.18
CA GLU A 419 24.33 3.65 -16.19
C GLU A 419 25.36 4.65 -15.66
N LYS A 420 25.18 5.17 -14.44
CA LYS A 420 26.13 6.10 -13.81
C LYS A 420 27.53 5.51 -13.66
N LEU A 421 27.64 4.22 -13.36
CA LEU A 421 28.91 3.51 -13.23
C LEU A 421 29.43 2.96 -14.57
N ASN A 422 28.68 3.10 -15.66
CA ASN A 422 28.98 2.56 -16.98
C ASN A 422 29.26 1.04 -16.95
N VAL A 423 28.39 0.28 -16.28
CA VAL A 423 28.49 -1.18 -16.15
C VAL A 423 27.22 -1.89 -16.63
N ALA A 424 27.39 -3.12 -17.13
CA ALA A 424 26.28 -4.01 -17.50
C ALA A 424 26.29 -5.25 -16.59
N PRO A 425 25.64 -5.21 -15.42
CA PRO A 425 25.65 -6.33 -14.47
C PRO A 425 24.78 -7.49 -14.94
N ASN A 426 25.27 -8.71 -14.72
CA ASN A 426 24.55 -9.97 -14.99
C ASN A 426 23.57 -10.33 -13.86
N ALA A 427 23.85 -9.87 -12.64
CA ALA A 427 23.00 -10.06 -11.48
C ALA A 427 23.12 -8.85 -10.56
N VAL A 428 22.00 -8.45 -9.98
CA VAL A 428 21.93 -7.33 -9.03
C VAL A 428 21.21 -7.79 -7.77
N GLU A 429 21.75 -7.44 -6.61
CA GLU A 429 21.16 -7.69 -5.31
C GLU A 429 21.05 -6.37 -4.54
N LEU A 430 19.89 -6.09 -3.97
CA LEU A 430 19.66 -4.92 -3.11
C LEU A 430 19.65 -5.40 -1.66
N THR A 431 20.59 -4.89 -0.86
CA THR A 431 20.78 -5.28 0.55
C THR A 431 21.01 -4.04 1.42
N THR A 432 21.08 -4.23 2.74
CA THR A 432 21.45 -3.17 3.67
C THR A 432 22.85 -3.43 4.22
N GLU A 433 23.78 -2.51 4.02
CA GLU A 433 25.12 -2.53 4.61
C GLU A 433 25.37 -1.23 5.36
N ASN A 434 25.87 -1.30 6.60
CA ASN A 434 26.11 -0.12 7.44
C ASN A 434 24.87 0.80 7.56
N SER A 435 23.68 0.22 7.68
CA SER A 435 22.40 0.94 7.72
C SER A 435 22.11 1.78 6.46
N GLN A 436 22.71 1.45 5.32
CA GLN A 436 22.44 2.09 4.03
C GLN A 436 22.00 1.06 2.99
N PRO A 437 21.09 1.44 2.08
CA PRO A 437 20.69 0.57 0.97
C PRO A 437 21.81 0.54 -0.08
N VAL A 438 22.28 -0.65 -0.42
CA VAL A 438 23.38 -0.85 -1.38
C VAL A 438 23.02 -1.89 -2.44
N TYR A 439 23.43 -1.61 -3.68
CA TYR A 439 23.37 -2.54 -4.79
C TYR A 439 24.67 -3.31 -4.92
N LYS A 440 24.60 -4.64 -4.87
CA LYS A 440 25.71 -5.55 -5.23
C LYS A 440 25.51 -6.03 -6.65
N MET A 441 26.34 -5.52 -7.55
CA MET A 441 26.30 -5.77 -8.98
C MET A 441 27.40 -6.74 -9.39
N LYS A 442 27.03 -7.91 -9.92
CA LYS A 442 27.99 -8.86 -10.48
C LYS A 442 28.21 -8.55 -11.96
N VAL A 443 29.40 -8.05 -12.30
CA VAL A 443 29.79 -7.66 -13.65
C VAL A 443 30.75 -8.70 -14.23
N ALA A 444 30.45 -9.20 -15.42
CA ALA A 444 31.38 -10.06 -16.15
C ALA A 444 32.34 -9.19 -16.99
N GLU A 445 33.63 -9.40 -16.81
CA GLU A 445 34.69 -8.73 -17.55
C GLU A 445 35.49 -9.78 -18.32
N GLN A 446 35.53 -9.67 -19.65
CA GLN A 446 36.38 -10.54 -20.46
C GLN A 446 37.85 -10.14 -20.28
N ARG A 447 38.68 -11.09 -19.86
CA ARG A 447 40.12 -10.91 -19.63
C ARG A 447 40.91 -12.10 -20.20
N LYS A 448 42.23 -11.99 -20.23
CA LYS A 448 43.15 -13.04 -20.67
C LYS A 448 44.01 -13.53 -19.51
N LEU A 449 43.89 -14.80 -19.16
CA LEU A 449 44.81 -15.46 -18.23
C LEU A 449 46.17 -15.64 -18.93
N PHE A 450 47.25 -15.21 -18.27
CA PHE A 450 48.62 -15.20 -18.83
C PHE A 450 48.76 -14.47 -20.19
N GLY A 451 47.81 -13.61 -20.57
CA GLY A 451 47.85 -12.83 -21.81
C GLY A 451 47.32 -13.53 -23.07
N PHE A 452 46.96 -14.82 -23.02
CA PHE A 452 46.48 -15.54 -24.22
C PHE A 452 45.17 -16.33 -24.05
N ILE A 453 44.82 -16.79 -22.84
CA ILE A 453 43.58 -17.58 -22.63
C ILE A 453 42.43 -16.65 -22.24
N LYS A 454 41.46 -16.42 -23.14
CA LYS A 454 40.26 -15.62 -22.83
C LYS A 454 39.41 -16.33 -21.77
N MET A 455 38.99 -15.58 -20.76
CA MET A 455 38.06 -16.04 -19.73
C MET A 455 37.18 -14.87 -19.26
N ASP A 456 35.99 -15.19 -18.76
CA ASP A 456 35.10 -14.20 -18.14
C ASP A 456 35.36 -14.17 -16.65
N VAL A 457 35.79 -13.02 -16.14
CA VAL A 457 36.06 -12.79 -14.73
C VAL A 457 34.87 -12.06 -14.12
N GLN A 458 34.31 -12.61 -13.04
CA GLN A 458 33.17 -12.00 -12.35
C GLN A 458 33.67 -11.09 -11.23
N ASN A 459 33.49 -9.78 -11.40
CA ASN A 459 33.75 -8.79 -10.37
C ASN A 459 32.43 -8.43 -9.68
N THR A 460 32.48 -8.10 -8.39
CA THR A 460 31.32 -7.58 -7.65
C THR A 460 31.58 -6.12 -7.31
N GLN A 461 30.72 -5.23 -7.80
CA GLN A 461 30.74 -3.80 -7.45
C GLN A 461 29.60 -3.51 -6.49
N THR A 462 29.91 -2.85 -5.38
CA THR A 462 28.91 -2.38 -4.41
C THR A 462 28.73 -0.88 -4.57
N ALA A 463 27.50 -0.44 -4.81
CA ALA A 463 27.17 0.97 -5.00
C ALA A 463 26.03 1.40 -4.07
N ASP A 464 26.07 2.65 -3.62
CA ASP A 464 25.04 3.26 -2.79
C ASP A 464 23.75 3.48 -3.60
N ALA A 465 22.61 2.98 -3.11
CA ALA A 465 21.32 3.09 -3.79
C ALA A 465 20.67 4.50 -3.70
N ASN A 466 21.26 5.43 -2.94
CA ASN A 466 20.80 6.81 -2.83
C ASN A 466 21.44 7.76 -3.82
N ASN A 467 22.74 7.57 -4.08
CA ASN A 467 23.52 8.49 -4.90
C ASN A 467 24.25 7.80 -6.06
N GLY A 468 24.30 6.46 -6.10
CA GLY A 468 24.94 5.69 -7.16
C GLY A 468 26.46 5.72 -7.14
N ASN A 469 27.08 6.15 -6.04
CA ASN A 469 28.54 6.15 -5.89
C ASN A 469 29.03 4.73 -5.61
N LEU A 470 30.16 4.37 -6.23
CA LEU A 470 30.85 3.11 -5.97
C LEU A 470 31.45 3.14 -4.56
N LEU A 471 31.05 2.19 -3.71
CA LEU A 471 31.54 2.05 -2.34
C LEU A 471 32.71 1.06 -2.28
N SER A 472 32.62 -0.05 -3.00
CA SER A 472 33.68 -1.06 -3.04
C SER A 472 33.68 -1.86 -4.34
N GLU A 473 34.85 -2.33 -4.73
CA GLU A 473 35.02 -3.29 -5.82
C GLU A 473 35.71 -4.54 -5.26
N SER A 474 35.04 -5.69 -5.35
CA SER A 474 35.57 -6.99 -4.97
C SER A 474 35.93 -7.79 -6.21
N LYS A 475 37.20 -8.20 -6.28
CA LYS A 475 37.77 -8.97 -7.38
C LYS A 475 38.10 -10.37 -6.88
N PRO A 476 37.95 -11.40 -7.73
CA PRO A 476 38.40 -12.74 -7.36
C PRO A 476 39.90 -12.74 -7.11
N TRP A 477 40.37 -13.62 -6.23
CA TRP A 477 41.78 -13.68 -5.83
C TRP A 477 42.74 -13.86 -7.00
N TYR A 478 42.32 -14.52 -8.09
CA TYR A 478 43.14 -14.74 -9.28
C TYR A 478 43.13 -13.57 -10.27
N TYR A 479 42.45 -12.45 -9.96
CA TYR A 479 42.33 -11.30 -10.88
C TYR A 479 43.71 -10.76 -11.30
N PHE A 480 44.70 -10.77 -10.41
CA PHE A 480 46.06 -10.31 -10.70
C PHE A 480 46.80 -11.16 -11.74
N LEU A 481 46.36 -12.40 -12.00
CA LEU A 481 46.93 -13.29 -13.03
C LEU A 481 46.37 -13.00 -14.42
N THR A 482 45.43 -12.05 -14.53
CA THR A 482 44.70 -11.77 -15.77
C THR A 482 44.97 -10.35 -16.28
N THR A 483 45.10 -10.21 -17.59
CA THR A 483 45.22 -8.92 -18.28
C THR A 483 43.95 -8.64 -19.08
N LYS A 484 43.64 -7.37 -19.36
CA LYS A 484 42.55 -7.03 -20.29
C LYS A 484 42.87 -7.50 -21.72
#